data_AF-A0AB34P8B5-F1
#
_entry.id   AF-A0AB34P8B5-F1
#
_cell.length_a   1.000
_cell.length_b   1.000
_cell.length_c   1.000
_cell.angle_alpha   90.00
_cell.angle_beta   90.00
_cell.angle_gamma   90.00
#
_symmetry.space_group_name_H-M   'P 1'
#
loop_
_entity.id
_entity.type
_entity.pdbx_description
1 polymer ?
#
loop_
_entity_poly.entity_id
_entity_poly.type
_entity_poly.pdbx_seq_one_letter_code
_entity_poly.pdbx_strand_id
1 'polypeptide(L)' 'MSKPRPDFLKLSIAERIQLAEDIWDSIAAESPESATLTPAQLQAVQARLQEHDLDPATAVPWDQVRAELFQRNH' A
#
# COMPACT_ATOMS: atom_id res chain seq x y z
N MET A 1 -23.33 -20.25 -10.20
CA MET A 1 -22.42 -21.10 -9.39
C MET A 1 -21.32 -20.20 -8.84
N SER A 2 -21.28 -19.94 -7.52
CA SER A 2 -20.15 -19.20 -6.91
C SER A 2 -18.90 -20.06 -6.99
N LYS A 3 -17.79 -19.50 -7.51
CA LYS A 3 -16.48 -20.16 -7.45
C LYS A 3 -16.09 -20.32 -5.97
N PRO A 4 -15.54 -21.49 -5.57
CA PRO A 4 -15.01 -21.64 -4.22
C PRO A 4 -13.93 -20.57 -3.99
N ARG A 5 -13.94 -19.94 -2.82
CA ARG A 5 -12.89 -18.98 -2.46
C ARG A 5 -11.57 -19.75 -2.39
N PRO A 6 -10.50 -19.26 -3.04
CA PRO A 6 -9.18 -19.84 -2.89
C PRO A 6 -8.80 -19.85 -1.40
N ASP A 7 -8.26 -20.97 -0.93
CA ASP A 7 -7.80 -21.10 0.44
C ASP A 7 -6.36 -20.60 0.57
N PHE A 8 -6.22 -19.29 0.75
CA PHE A 8 -4.92 -18.63 0.85
C PHE A 8 -4.15 -19.01 2.12
N LEU A 9 -4.80 -19.62 3.12
CA LEU A 9 -4.16 -20.00 4.39
C LEU A 9 -3.24 -21.22 4.23
N LYS A 10 -3.35 -21.95 3.13
CA LYS A 10 -2.42 -23.05 2.77
C LYS A 10 -1.07 -22.55 2.26
N LEU A 11 -1.00 -21.30 1.81
CA LEU A 11 0.25 -20.65 1.41
C LEU A 11 1.04 -20.24 2.65
N SER A 12 2.36 -20.30 2.58
CA SER A 12 3.25 -19.67 3.55
C SER A 12 3.01 -18.16 3.62
N ILE A 13 3.51 -17.50 4.67
CA ILE A 13 3.40 -16.03 4.80
C ILE A 13 4.05 -15.33 3.59
N ALA A 14 5.22 -15.80 3.17
CA ALA A 14 5.94 -15.23 2.03
C ALA A 14 5.13 -15.35 0.74
N GLU A 15 4.55 -16.52 0.46
CA GLU A 15 3.70 -16.73 -0.72
C GLU A 15 2.43 -15.87 -0.68
N ARG A 16 1.86 -15.62 0.51
CA ARG A 16 0.71 -14.70 0.63
C ARG A 16 1.09 -13.25 0.36
N ILE A 17 2.27 -12.82 0.80
CA ILE A 17 2.78 -11.47 0.52
C ILE A 17 3.01 -11.34 -0.99
N GLN A 18 3.70 -12.30 -1.60
CA GLN A 18 3.94 -12.29 -3.04
C GLN A 18 2.63 -12.28 -3.84
N LEU A 19 1.66 -13.11 -3.46
CA LEU A 19 0.37 -13.12 -4.14
C LEU A 19 -0.38 -11.79 -4.00
N ALA A 20 -0.26 -11.11 -2.86
CA ALA A 20 -0.86 -9.79 -2.68
C ALA A 20 -0.19 -8.75 -3.60
N GLU A 21 1.13 -8.81 -3.76
CA GLU A 21 1.90 -7.98 -4.71
C GLU A 21 1.48 -8.28 -6.15
N ASP A 22 1.46 -9.55 -6.56
CA ASP A 22 1.09 -9.97 -7.92
C ASP A 22 -0.33 -9.52 -8.30
N ILE A 23 -1.29 -9.64 -7.36
CA ILE A 23 -2.66 -9.16 -7.57
C ILE A 23 -2.69 -7.63 -7.69
N TRP A 24 -1.91 -6.93 -6.87
CA TRP A 24 -1.84 -5.48 -6.92
C TRP A 24 -1.26 -4.98 -8.26
N ASP A 25 -0.20 -5.61 -8.73
CA ASP A 25 0.42 -5.34 -10.03
C ASP A 25 -0.53 -5.64 -11.19
N SER A 26 -1.33 -6.71 -11.09
CA SER A 26 -2.32 -7.05 -12.13
C SER A 26 -3.41 -5.98 -12.25
N ILE A 27 -3.88 -5.40 -11.14
CA ILE A 27 -4.87 -4.31 -11.17
C ILE A 27 -4.31 -3.09 -11.90
N ALA A 28 -3.07 -2.72 -11.61
CA ALA A 28 -2.41 -1.60 -12.27
C ALA A 28 -2.25 -1.85 -13.78
N ALA A 29 -1.94 -3.09 -14.18
CA ALA A 29 -1.81 -3.48 -15.59
C ALA A 29 -3.16 -3.56 -16.33
N GLU A 30 -4.20 -4.11 -15.69
CA GLU A 30 -5.52 -4.33 -16.28
C GLU A 30 -6.41 -3.08 -16.27
N SER A 31 -6.21 -2.17 -15.31
CA SER A 31 -6.99 -0.95 -15.17
C SER A 31 -6.09 0.24 -14.80
N PRO A 32 -5.28 0.74 -15.74
CA PRO A 32 -4.37 1.87 -15.49
C PRO A 32 -5.11 3.11 -14.98
N GLU A 33 -6.31 3.35 -15.54
CA GLU A 33 -7.18 4.47 -15.17
C GLU A 33 -7.62 4.44 -13.70
N SER A 34 -7.67 3.25 -13.08
CA SER A 34 -8.06 3.09 -11.67
C SER A 34 -7.01 3.63 -10.70
N ALA A 35 -5.76 3.75 -11.16
CA ALA A 35 -4.65 4.33 -10.42
C ALA A 35 -4.36 5.80 -10.81
N THR A 36 -5.09 6.35 -11.79
CA THR A 36 -4.90 7.73 -12.24
C THR A 36 -5.39 8.72 -11.18
N LEU A 37 -4.49 9.57 -10.69
CA LEU A 37 -4.84 10.67 -9.80
C LEU A 37 -5.50 11.81 -10.58
N THR A 38 -6.53 12.41 -9.99
CA THR A 38 -7.06 13.69 -10.48
C THR A 38 -6.00 14.79 -10.37
N PRO A 39 -6.08 15.88 -11.16
CA PRO A 39 -5.12 16.99 -11.07
C PRO A 39 -5.00 17.57 -9.66
N ALA A 40 -6.11 17.67 -8.92
CA ALA A 40 -6.13 18.18 -7.55
C ALA A 40 -5.41 17.23 -6.57
N GLN A 41 -5.57 15.91 -6.73
CA GLN A 41 -4.87 14.92 -5.91
C GLN A 41 -3.37 14.93 -6.21
N LEU A 42 -2.99 15.01 -7.49
CA LEU A 42 -1.58 15.10 -7.90
C LEU A 42 -0.92 16.35 -7.33
N GLN A 43 -1.59 17.51 -7.40
CA GLN A 43 -1.10 18.76 -6.81
C GLN A 43 -0.92 18.64 -5.30
N ALA A 44 -1.87 18.01 -4.59
CA ALA A 44 -1.76 17.79 -3.15
C ALA A 44 -0.57 16.89 -2.79
N VAL A 45 -0.31 15.83 -3.57
CA VAL A 45 0.87 14.97 -3.38
C VAL A 45 2.16 15.76 -3.59
N GLN A 46 2.25 16.55 -4.67
CA GLN A 46 3.42 17.38 -4.96
C GLN A 46 3.69 18.41 -3.86
N ALA A 47 2.65 19.09 -3.37
CA ALA A 47 2.78 20.05 -2.28
C ALA A 47 3.32 19.39 -1.00
N ARG A 48 2.79 18.23 -0.62
CA ARG A 48 3.26 17.47 0.56
C ARG A 48 4.69 16.97 0.41
N LEU A 49 5.09 16.57 -0.80
CA LEU A 49 6.49 16.19 -1.06
C LEU A 49 7.43 17.40 -0.90
N GLN A 50 7.06 18.56 -1.44
CA GLN A 50 7.85 19.79 -1.27
C GLN A 50 7.93 20.23 0.20
N GLU A 51 6.83 20.15 0.94
CA GLU A 51 6.82 20.43 2.39
C GLU A 51 7.75 19.48 3.14
N HIS A 52 7.73 18.19 2.80
CA HIS A 52 8.62 17.20 3.40
C HIS A 52 10.09 17.41 3.02
N ASP A 53 10.40 17.79 1.78
CA ASP A 53 11.77 18.10 1.34
C ASP A 53 12.34 19.32 2.08
N LEU A 54 11.49 20.30 2.42
CA LEU A 54 11.86 21.49 3.19
C LEU A 54 12.00 21.18 4.69
N ASP A 55 11.12 20.33 5.23
CA ASP A 55 11.15 19.91 6.63
C ASP A 55 10.93 18.39 6.78
N PRO A 56 12.01 17.59 6.68
CA PRO A 56 11.92 16.13 6.79
C PRO A 56 11.44 15.64 8.15
N ALA A 57 11.52 16.46 9.21
CA ALA A 57 11.07 16.11 10.55
C ALA A 57 9.54 15.99 10.66
N THR A 58 8.81 16.44 9.64
CA THR A 58 7.34 16.25 9.53
C THR A 58 6.95 14.79 9.29
N ALA A 59 7.85 13.95 8.78
CA ALA A 59 7.58 12.53 8.60
C ALA A 59 7.74 11.74 9.89
N VAL A 60 6.89 10.72 10.06
CA VAL A 60 7.04 9.73 11.13
C VAL A 60 8.06 8.69 10.68
N PRO A 61 9.13 8.42 11.45
CA PRO A 61 10.11 7.39 11.12
C PRO A 61 9.44 6.02 10.95
N TRP A 62 9.88 5.24 9.95
CA TRP A 62 9.32 3.91 9.70
C TRP A 62 9.38 3.00 10.93
N ASP A 63 10.46 3.05 11.71
CA ASP A 63 10.60 2.25 12.92
C ASP A 63 9.50 2.56 13.95
N GLN A 64 9.08 3.82 14.05
CA GLN A 64 7.97 4.22 14.91
C GLN A 64 6.64 3.71 14.35
N VAL A 65 6.35 3.93 13.06
CA VAL A 65 5.12 3.43 12.42
C VAL A 65 5.02 1.91 12.56
N ARG A 66 6.12 1.20 12.32
CA ARG A 66 6.21 -0.25 12.47
C ARG A 66 5.97 -0.67 13.92
N ALA A 67 6.57 0.01 14.89
CA ALA A 67 6.34 -0.28 16.30
C ALA A 67 4.86 -0.11 16.68
N GLU A 68 4.20 0.94 16.21
CA GLU A 68 2.76 1.19 16.45
C GLU A 68 1.87 0.14 15.77
N LEU A 69 2.11 -0.19 14.49
CA LEU A 69 1.32 -1.18 13.74
C LEU A 69 1.42 -2.59 14.32
N PHE A 70 2.58 -2.95 14.87
CA PHE A 70 2.87 -4.29 15.40
C PHE A 70 2.94 -4.33 16.94
N GLN A 71 2.60 -3.23 17.63
CA GLN A 71 2.33 -3.23 19.07
C GLN A 71 1.06 -4.05 19.29
N ARG A 72 1.26 -5.31 19.69
CA ARG A 72 0.20 -6.29 19.91
C ARG A 72 -0.87 -5.76 20.85
N ASN A 73 -2.10 -5.62 20.34
CA ASN A 73 -3.27 -6.00 21.11
C ASN A 73 -3.14 -7.49 21.43
N HIS A 74 -2.96 -7.80 22.72
CA HIS A 74 -3.07 -9.15 23.28
C HIS A 74 -4.53 -9.63 23.27
#